data_AF-A0A925KXN5-F1
#
_entry.id   AF-A0A925KXN5-F1
#
_cell.length_a   1.000
_cell.length_b   1.000
_cell.length_c   1.000
_cell.angle_alpha   90.00
_cell.angle_beta   90.00
_cell.angle_gamma   90.00
#
_symmetry.space_group_name_H-M   'P 1'
#
loop_
_entity.id
_entity.type
_entity.pdbx_description
1 polymer ?
#
loop_
_entity_poly.entity_id
_entity_poly.type
_entity_poly.pdbx_seq_one_letter_code
_entity_poly.pdbx_strand_id
1 'polypeptide(L)'
;MPFLKEDLLNEHYTWSDDKAKASYDGPPTRRSFDRYNGDQVLYIINVYGSDSERFTVEEGRKIEEQIVKHLPIEAKSEMSVYNWLRTLTTA
;
A
#
# COMPACT_ATOMS: atom_id res chain seq x y z
N MET A 1 7.14 -1.43 -13.06
CA MET A 1 5.91 -2.14 -13.51
C MET A 1 4.83 -1.86 -12.48
N PRO A 2 3.60 -1.50 -12.87
CA PRO A 2 2.53 -1.25 -11.89
C PRO A 2 2.05 -2.58 -11.29
N PHE A 3 1.90 -2.61 -9.97
CA PHE A 3 1.18 -3.67 -9.26
C PHE A 3 -0.31 -3.46 -9.48
N LEU A 4 -1.03 -4.48 -9.90
CA LEU A 4 -2.45 -4.38 -10.24
C LEU A 4 -3.33 -4.95 -9.13
N LYS A 5 -4.63 -4.60 -9.17
CA LYS A 5 -5.62 -5.16 -8.25
C LYS A 5 -5.65 -6.69 -8.28
N GLU A 6 -5.43 -7.28 -9.45
CA GLU A 6 -5.38 -8.73 -9.67
C GLU A 6 -4.12 -9.40 -9.10
N ASP A 7 -3.10 -8.61 -8.74
CA ASP A 7 -1.90 -9.13 -8.10
C ASP A 7 -2.05 -9.28 -6.58
N LEU A 8 -3.02 -8.59 -5.97
CA LEU A 8 -3.36 -8.69 -4.54
C LEU A 8 -3.89 -10.09 -4.20
N LEU A 9 -3.48 -10.60 -3.05
CA LEU A 9 -3.88 -11.92 -2.57
C LEU A 9 -5.05 -11.88 -1.59
N ASN A 10 -5.26 -10.76 -0.90
CA ASN A 10 -6.32 -10.67 0.10
C ASN A 10 -7.67 -10.34 -0.56
N GLU A 11 -8.64 -11.24 -0.37
CA GLU A 11 -9.98 -11.13 -0.96
C GLU A 11 -10.93 -10.23 -0.16
N HIS A 12 -10.54 -9.82 1.05
CA HIS A 12 -11.42 -9.11 1.99
C HIS A 12 -11.35 -7.58 1.89
N TYR A 13 -10.83 -7.05 0.79
CA TYR A 13 -10.79 -5.61 0.59
C TYR A 13 -12.16 -5.02 0.23
N THR A 14 -12.43 -3.87 0.82
CA THR A 14 -13.49 -2.98 0.39
C THR A 14 -12.95 -2.09 -0.72
N TRP A 15 -13.66 -2.02 -1.85
CA TRP A 15 -13.28 -1.20 -3.00
C TRP A 15 -14.24 -0.03 -3.13
N SER A 16 -13.69 1.15 -3.38
CA SER A 16 -14.45 2.38 -3.51
C SER A 16 -14.88 2.60 -4.96
N ASP A 17 -16.01 3.28 -5.16
CA ASP A 17 -16.42 3.72 -6.50
C ASP A 17 -15.39 4.68 -7.12
N ASP A 18 -15.36 4.75 -8.46
CA ASP A 18 -14.28 5.38 -9.24
C ASP A 18 -13.95 6.84 -8.88
N LYS A 19 -14.84 7.57 -8.21
CA LYS A 19 -14.58 8.94 -7.74
C LYS A 19 -13.53 9.02 -6.63
N ALA A 20 -13.40 7.98 -5.79
CA ALA A 20 -12.40 7.95 -4.72
C ALA A 20 -11.01 7.60 -5.24
N LYS A 21 -10.92 6.81 -6.32
CA LYS A 21 -9.64 6.40 -6.94
C LYS A 21 -8.81 7.58 -7.43
N ALA A 22 -9.46 8.62 -7.95
CA ALA A 22 -8.81 9.86 -8.38
C ALA A 22 -8.07 10.59 -7.24
N SER A 23 -8.31 10.21 -5.98
CA SER A 23 -7.64 10.83 -4.82
C SER A 23 -6.30 10.15 -4.46
N TYR A 24 -6.00 8.97 -5.01
CA TYR A 24 -4.80 8.20 -4.68
C TYR A 24 -3.71 8.34 -5.76
N ASP A 25 -3.34 9.57 -6.04
CA ASP A 25 -2.25 9.92 -6.96
C ASP A 25 -1.23 10.82 -6.24
N GLY A 26 0.02 10.77 -6.69
CA GLY A 26 1.13 11.51 -6.09
C GLY A 26 1.70 10.90 -4.80
N PRO A 27 2.53 11.66 -4.06
CA PRO A 27 3.24 11.16 -2.89
C PRO A 27 2.31 10.92 -1.67
N PRO A 28 2.66 10.00 -0.76
CA PRO A 28 1.88 9.72 0.45
C PRO A 28 1.64 10.97 1.26
N THR A 29 0.43 11.11 1.81
CA THR A 29 0.05 12.30 2.58
C THR A 29 -0.29 11.95 4.03
N ARG A 30 -0.80 12.93 4.78
CA ARG A 30 -1.32 12.72 6.14
C ARG A 30 -2.75 12.18 6.16
N ARG A 31 -3.31 11.81 5.00
CA ARG A 31 -4.62 11.16 4.91
C ARG A 31 -4.62 9.86 5.70
N SER A 32 -5.73 9.59 6.37
CA SER A 32 -5.94 8.35 7.12
C SER A 32 -5.82 7.15 6.20
N PHE A 33 -5.09 6.14 6.68
CA PHE A 33 -4.92 4.89 5.96
C PHE A 33 -5.80 3.79 6.56
N ASP A 34 -6.47 3.04 5.71
CA ASP A 34 -7.28 1.89 6.04
C ASP A 34 -6.76 0.64 5.33
N ARG A 35 -6.22 -0.30 6.11
CA ARG A 35 -5.68 -1.57 5.60
C ARG A 35 -6.75 -2.50 5.03
N TYR A 36 -8.02 -2.21 5.22
CA TYR A 36 -9.15 -2.96 4.62
C TYR A 36 -9.69 -2.28 3.36
N ASN A 37 -9.16 -1.12 2.99
CA ASN A 37 -9.48 -0.44 1.74
C ASN A 37 -8.50 -0.85 0.64
N GLY A 38 -8.99 -1.58 -0.36
CA GLY A 38 -8.15 -2.12 -1.43
C GLY A 38 -7.49 -1.05 -2.29
N ASP A 39 -8.17 0.08 -2.51
CA ASP A 39 -7.60 1.20 -3.27
C ASP A 39 -6.41 1.82 -2.55
N GLN A 40 -6.49 1.96 -1.21
CA GLN A 40 -5.41 2.52 -0.40
C GLN A 40 -4.22 1.58 -0.29
N VAL A 41 -4.47 0.29 -0.07
CA VAL A 41 -3.41 -0.73 -0.03
C VAL A 41 -2.68 -0.79 -1.37
N LEU A 42 -3.43 -0.84 -2.48
CA LEU A 42 -2.88 -0.85 -3.83
C LEU A 42 -2.05 0.41 -4.11
N TYR A 43 -2.53 1.58 -3.69
CA TYR A 43 -1.82 2.85 -3.81
C TYR A 43 -0.49 2.81 -3.06
N ILE A 44 -0.49 2.42 -1.78
CA ILE A 44 0.74 2.37 -0.97
C ILE A 44 1.76 1.39 -1.54
N ILE A 45 1.34 0.21 -1.99
CA ILE A 45 2.23 -0.78 -2.62
C ILE A 45 2.86 -0.21 -3.89
N ASN A 46 2.06 0.43 -4.74
CA ASN A 46 2.57 1.01 -5.98
C ASN A 46 3.52 2.20 -5.74
N VAL A 47 3.21 3.06 -4.78
CA VAL A 47 4.11 4.16 -4.39
C VAL A 47 5.43 3.59 -3.87
N TYR A 48 5.37 2.63 -2.95
CA TYR A 48 6.58 1.99 -2.44
C TYR A 48 7.40 1.31 -3.56
N GLY A 49 6.72 0.62 -4.47
CA GLY A 49 7.37 -0.02 -5.62
C GLY A 49 7.97 0.95 -6.61
N SER A 50 7.43 2.17 -6.73
CA SER A 50 7.98 3.20 -7.62
C SER A 50 9.35 3.72 -7.19
N ASP A 51 9.68 3.61 -5.90
CA ASP A 51 11.00 3.97 -5.36
C ASP A 51 12.03 2.85 -5.52
N SER A 52 11.62 1.65 -5.96
CA SER A 52 12.50 0.49 -6.11
C SER A 52 12.74 0.17 -7.59
N GLU A 53 14.02 0.18 -8.01
CA GLU A 53 14.41 -0.17 -9.39
C GLU A 53 14.07 -1.61 -9.78
N ARG A 54 13.80 -2.50 -8.81
CA ARG A 54 13.58 -3.94 -9.03
C ARG A 54 12.21 -4.44 -8.58
N PHE A 55 11.24 -3.56 -8.41
CA PHE A 55 9.94 -3.93 -7.88
C PHE A 55 9.23 -5.02 -8.71
N THR A 56 8.95 -6.15 -8.04
CA THR A 56 8.27 -7.33 -8.58
C THR A 56 6.88 -7.56 -7.97
N VAL A 57 6.06 -8.35 -8.65
CA VAL A 57 4.76 -8.82 -8.09
C VAL A 57 4.94 -9.56 -6.77
N GLU A 58 6.00 -10.37 -6.63
CA GLU A 58 6.25 -11.09 -5.38
C GLU A 58 6.58 -10.14 -4.23
N GLU A 59 7.34 -9.07 -4.48
CA GLU A 59 7.60 -8.02 -3.48
C GLU A 59 6.33 -7.26 -3.12
N GLY A 60 5.48 -6.92 -4.10
CA GLY A 60 4.18 -6.30 -3.85
C GLY A 60 3.30 -7.16 -2.93
N ARG A 61 3.27 -8.47 -3.14
CA ARG A 61 2.54 -9.43 -2.28
C ARG A 61 3.15 -9.55 -0.88
N LYS A 62 4.47 -9.50 -0.75
CA LYS A 62 5.14 -9.46 0.56
C LYS A 62 4.77 -8.20 1.33
N ILE A 63 4.74 -7.04 0.66
CA ILE A 63 4.34 -5.77 1.27
C ILE A 63 2.87 -5.81 1.68
N GLU A 64 1.99 -6.33 0.83
CA GLU A 64 0.58 -6.55 1.15
C GLU A 64 0.44 -7.37 2.45
N GLU A 65 1.15 -8.49 2.55
CA GLU A 65 1.15 -9.34 3.74
C GLU A 65 1.62 -8.58 4.99
N GLN A 66 2.67 -7.76 4.88
CA GLN A 66 3.12 -6.91 5.98
C GLN A 66 2.01 -5.94 6.42
N ILE A 67 1.39 -5.22 5.49
CA ILE A 67 0.32 -4.25 5.80
C ILE A 67 -0.86 -4.93 6.50
N VAL A 68 -1.29 -6.09 5.99
CA VAL A 68 -2.47 -6.77 6.52
C VAL A 68 -2.20 -7.36 7.92
N LYS A 69 -1.03 -7.99 8.11
CA LYS A 69 -0.74 -8.77 9.33
C LYS A 69 0.01 -7.99 10.40
N HIS A 70 0.89 -7.08 10.01
CA HIS A 70 1.89 -6.49 10.90
C HIS A 70 1.86 -4.96 10.98
N LEU A 71 0.91 -4.30 10.30
CA LEU A 71 0.80 -2.84 10.38
C LEU A 71 0.62 -2.38 11.83
N PRO A 72 1.53 -1.53 12.36
CA PRO A 72 1.44 -1.02 13.72
C PRO A 72 0.19 -0.17 13.91
N ILE A 73 -0.39 -0.20 15.11
CA ILE A 73 -1.61 0.55 15.44
C ILE A 73 -1.39 2.08 15.42
N GLU A 74 -0.14 2.50 15.54
CA GLU A 74 0.33 3.88 15.46
C GLU A 74 0.42 4.41 14.02
N ALA A 75 0.54 3.51 13.03
CA ALA A 75 0.65 3.85 11.62
C ALA A 75 -0.73 4.16 11.01
N LYS A 76 -1.28 5.32 11.37
CA LYS A 76 -2.66 5.72 11.03
C LYS A 76 -2.81 6.50 9.72
N SER A 77 -1.71 6.92 9.10
CA SER A 77 -1.71 7.72 7.87
C SER A 77 -0.88 7.08 6.77
N GLU A 78 -1.15 7.42 5.51
CA GLU A 78 -0.39 6.95 4.35
C GLU A 78 1.11 7.18 4.54
N MET A 79 1.50 8.39 4.96
CA MET A 79 2.89 8.74 5.24
C MET A 79 3.49 7.87 6.35
N SER A 80 2.73 7.61 7.42
CA SER A 80 3.20 6.74 8.52
C SER A 80 3.40 5.30 8.07
N VAL A 81 2.47 4.77 7.26
CA VAL A 81 2.53 3.41 6.71
C VAL A 81 3.72 3.29 5.78
N TYR A 82 3.88 4.23 4.85
CA TYR A 82 4.99 4.26 3.91
C TYR A 82 6.34 4.36 4.64
N ASN A 83 6.47 5.24 5.64
CA ASN A 83 7.70 5.34 6.44
C ASN A 83 7.99 4.05 7.20
N TRP A 84 6.96 3.40 7.77
CA TRP A 84 7.12 2.12 8.43
C TRP A 84 7.62 1.03 7.46
N LEU A 85 7.05 0.92 6.26
CA LEU A 85 7.51 -0.02 5.23
C LEU A 85 9.00 0.18 4.90
N ARG A 86 9.46 1.43 4.82
CA ARG A 86 10.89 1.74 4.61
C ARG A 86 11.78 1.29 5.76
N THR A 87 11.28 1.28 7.00
CA THR A 87 12.06 0.74 8.13
C THR A 87 12.26 -0.77 8.05
N LEU A 88 11.37 -1.51 7.38
CA LEU A 88 11.46 -2.97 7.24
C LEU A 88 12.55 -3.41 6.25
N THR A 89 12.88 -2.57 5.27
CA THR A 89 13.86 -2.88 4.21
C THR A 89 15.25 -2.29 4.46
N THR A 90 15.36 -1.41 5.45
CA THR A 90 16.65 -0.83 5.87
C THR A 90 17.29 -1.62 7.02
N ALA A 91 16.77 -2.81 7.35
CA ALA A 91 17.21 -3.68 8.44
C ALA A 91 17.96 -4.92 7.93
#